data_AF-A0A9W6Q5U6-F1
#
_entry.id   AF-A0A9W6Q5U6-F1
#
_cell.length_a   1.000
_cell.length_b   1.000
_cell.length_c   1.000
_cell.angle_alpha   90.00
_cell.angle_beta   90.00
_cell.angle_gamma   90.00
#
_symmetry.space_group_name_H-M   'P 1'
#
loop_
_entity.id
_entity.type
_entity.pdbx_description
1 polymer ?
#
loop_
_entity_poly.entity_id
_entity_poly.type
_entity_poly.pdbx_seq_one_letter_code
_entity_poly.pdbx_strand_id
1 'polypeptide(L)'
;MTHRPHRGAAAAGALALGSAVLALLPAQAGAATELLVNGGFESASLSPWTCTGTAATTTSAPHSGTAALTASPGSADLAPCTQGVTVQPNTGYTLTAWVKGPYVTLAASGTGVSTSTWANAPGWTQLTRTFTTGPNTTRVTVALSGWYGSPYQADDVSLTATGAAPTSPPPASASPTPSAPVSTPGQNDATLSPPPADTVRVSTAKELQAALSAAVPGRTIQLADGTYTGNFKITTAGTAAARITLTGSPNAVLTTSTGGGYGLSLAGAPYWTVRGVTVTNAQKGIVVDASDHVVLDGVTVHHTTMEGVHFRNSSSYGVLRNSTVHDTGTAHDGKGEGVYVGTANTLTDHSDHVQILNNTIGPNIGGENVDLKEGTTGGLVSGNRFDGNGLTNVNYDDSWVDVKGNGYVIENNTGVHTLNDGYQTHTQQPGWGCGTVFRGNTSDLTGATGTAPAKYAIDVTNYDATACPVTVTADNTATGPAALTNPGVPVG
;
A
#
# COMPACT_ATOMS: atom_id res chain seq x y z
N MET A 1 -61.15 -11.56 -67.00
CA MET A 1 -60.26 -10.60 -66.30
C MET A 1 -60.42 -10.82 -64.81
N THR A 2 -59.29 -11.11 -64.16
CA THR A 2 -58.95 -10.89 -62.74
C THR A 2 -59.85 -11.46 -61.63
N HIS A 3 -59.27 -12.50 -61.00
CA HIS A 3 -59.50 -13.06 -59.67
C HIS A 3 -59.90 -12.08 -58.55
N ARG A 4 -60.74 -12.56 -57.62
CA ARG A 4 -60.44 -12.54 -56.18
C ARG A 4 -61.33 -13.55 -55.42
N PRO A 5 -60.76 -14.53 -54.71
CA PRO A 5 -61.49 -15.34 -53.74
C PRO A 5 -61.12 -14.91 -52.31
N HIS A 6 -62.07 -14.91 -51.38
CA HIS A 6 -61.76 -15.13 -49.96
C HIS A 6 -62.73 -16.15 -49.39
N ARG A 7 -62.20 -17.35 -49.17
CA ARG A 7 -62.78 -18.46 -48.41
C ARG A 7 -62.42 -18.27 -46.93
N GLY A 8 -63.41 -18.42 -46.06
CA GLY A 8 -63.50 -19.59 -45.18
C GLY A 8 -62.79 -19.59 -43.82
N ALA A 9 -63.60 -19.95 -42.81
CA ALA A 9 -63.34 -20.89 -41.72
C ALA A 9 -62.78 -20.37 -40.36
N ALA A 10 -63.71 -20.32 -39.39
CA ALA A 10 -63.78 -21.12 -38.15
C ALA A 10 -62.52 -21.58 -37.39
N ALA A 11 -62.54 -21.23 -36.10
CA ALA A 11 -62.29 -22.03 -34.88
C ALA A 11 -60.97 -22.79 -34.69
N ALA A 12 -60.28 -22.49 -33.58
CA ALA A 12 -60.03 -23.39 -32.44
C ALA A 12 -59.03 -22.74 -31.45
N GLY A 13 -59.22 -23.00 -30.15
CA GLY A 13 -58.45 -22.40 -29.06
C GLY A 13 -57.06 -22.99 -28.84
N ALA A 14 -56.28 -22.31 -28.00
CA ALA A 14 -55.09 -22.88 -27.38
C ALA A 14 -54.84 -22.26 -25.99
N LEU A 15 -54.52 -23.14 -25.05
CA LEU A 15 -54.03 -22.87 -23.69
C LEU A 15 -52.87 -21.87 -23.69
N ALA A 16 -52.90 -20.91 -22.76
CA ALA A 16 -51.73 -20.10 -22.42
C ALA A 16 -51.22 -20.51 -21.02
N LEU A 17 -49.99 -21.03 -21.00
CA LEU A 17 -49.18 -21.30 -19.82
C LEU A 17 -48.87 -19.97 -19.11
N GLY A 18 -49.11 -19.91 -17.80
CA GLY A 18 -48.69 -18.78 -16.96
C GLY A 18 -47.17 -18.78 -16.77
N SER A 19 -46.48 -17.89 -17.47
CA SER A 19 -45.09 -17.55 -17.19
C SER A 19 -45.05 -16.41 -16.18
N ALA A 20 -44.64 -16.70 -14.94
CA ALA A 20 -44.29 -15.66 -13.98
C ALA A 20 -42.99 -14.99 -14.45
N VAL A 21 -43.12 -13.84 -15.11
CA VAL A 21 -41.99 -12.94 -15.38
C VAL A 21 -41.62 -12.29 -14.05
N LEU A 22 -40.58 -12.81 -13.41
CA LEU A 22 -39.92 -12.14 -12.31
C LEU A 22 -39.15 -10.96 -12.92
N ALA A 23 -39.76 -9.78 -12.92
CA ALA A 23 -39.09 -8.55 -13.29
C ALA A 23 -37.97 -8.30 -12.28
N LEU A 24 -36.72 -8.58 -12.69
CA LEU A 24 -35.53 -8.07 -12.04
C LEU A 24 -35.57 -6.55 -12.19
N LEU A 25 -36.07 -5.87 -11.15
CA LEU A 25 -35.79 -4.46 -10.94
C LEU A 25 -34.26 -4.34 -10.84
N PRO A 26 -33.61 -3.47 -11.62
CA PRO A 26 -32.20 -3.16 -11.36
C PRO A 26 -32.13 -2.65 -9.92
N ALA A 27 -31.30 -3.29 -9.10
CA ALA A 27 -30.91 -2.72 -7.82
C ALA A 27 -30.37 -1.32 -8.10
N GLN A 28 -31.10 -0.28 -7.67
CA GLN A 28 -30.55 1.07 -7.66
C GLN A 28 -29.32 1.00 -6.76
N ALA A 29 -28.13 1.13 -7.36
CA ALA A 29 -26.93 1.46 -6.62
C ALA A 29 -27.24 2.77 -5.89
N GLY A 30 -27.40 2.72 -4.57
CA GLY A 30 -27.51 3.93 -3.77
C GLY A 30 -26.26 4.76 -4.05
N ALA A 31 -26.43 6.01 -4.48
CA ALA A 31 -25.31 6.91 -4.70
C ALA A 31 -24.48 6.99 -3.41
N ALA A 32 -23.18 6.70 -3.50
CA ALA A 32 -22.29 6.87 -2.36
C ALA A 32 -22.39 8.33 -1.89
N THR A 33 -22.68 8.55 -0.61
CA THR A 33 -22.86 9.90 -0.08
C THR A 33 -21.54 10.65 -0.12
N GLU A 34 -21.52 11.78 -0.83
CA GLU A 34 -20.40 12.72 -0.84
C GLU A 34 -20.25 13.38 0.54
N LEU A 35 -19.02 13.38 1.07
CA LEU A 35 -18.72 13.90 2.39
C LEU A 35 -18.02 15.26 2.36
N LEU A 36 -17.36 15.62 1.27
CA LEU A 36 -16.75 16.93 1.10
C LEU A 36 -17.80 17.96 0.67
N VAL A 37 -17.75 19.13 1.29
CA VAL A 37 -18.55 20.27 0.88
C VAL A 37 -17.71 21.16 -0.02
N ASN A 38 -18.33 21.68 -1.09
CA ASN A 38 -17.66 22.57 -2.04
C ASN A 38 -16.38 21.95 -2.64
N GLY A 39 -16.43 20.65 -2.96
CA GLY A 39 -15.30 19.93 -3.58
C GLY A 39 -15.04 20.32 -5.04
N GLY A 40 -16.05 20.80 -5.76
CA GLY A 40 -15.93 21.37 -7.12
C GLY A 40 -15.72 22.89 -7.14
N PHE A 41 -15.55 23.56 -5.99
CA PHE A 41 -15.22 24.99 -5.90
C PHE A 41 -16.14 25.97 -6.69
N GLU A 42 -17.39 25.58 -6.92
CA GLU A 42 -18.36 26.36 -7.72
C GLU A 42 -18.94 27.59 -7.01
N SER A 43 -18.75 27.71 -5.70
CA SER A 43 -19.17 28.91 -4.98
C SER A 43 -18.11 30.01 -5.06
N ALA A 44 -18.50 31.28 -5.00
CA ALA A 44 -17.58 32.43 -4.99
C ALA A 44 -16.60 32.47 -3.79
N SER A 45 -16.73 31.54 -2.84
CA SER A 45 -15.84 31.37 -1.69
C SER A 45 -15.26 29.95 -1.68
N LEU A 46 -14.05 29.79 -1.14
CA LEU A 46 -13.46 28.47 -0.91
C LEU A 46 -14.03 27.77 0.33
N SER A 47 -14.81 28.46 1.17
CA SER A 47 -15.41 27.87 2.37
C SER A 47 -16.21 26.59 2.04
N PRO A 48 -16.12 25.51 2.85
CA PRO A 48 -15.44 25.41 4.15
C PRO A 48 -13.95 25.01 4.08
N TRP A 49 -13.32 25.04 2.90
CA TRP A 49 -11.89 24.79 2.80
C TRP A 49 -11.11 25.92 3.47
N THR A 50 -10.15 25.53 4.31
CA THR A 50 -9.18 26.43 4.92
C THR A 50 -7.91 26.37 4.08
N CYS A 51 -7.64 27.46 3.35
CA CYS A 51 -6.50 27.57 2.47
C CYS A 51 -5.49 28.60 2.98
N THR A 52 -4.21 28.33 2.80
CA THR A 52 -3.12 29.32 2.99
C THR A 52 -2.52 29.73 1.64
N GLY A 53 -1.72 30.80 1.63
CA GLY A 53 -1.17 31.38 0.40
C GLY A 53 -2.25 32.14 -0.40
N THR A 54 -2.00 32.40 -1.68
CA THR A 54 -2.95 33.13 -2.56
C THR A 54 -3.94 32.17 -3.23
N ALA A 55 -4.68 31.40 -2.43
CA ALA A 55 -5.73 30.51 -2.93
C ALA A 55 -7.02 31.27 -3.24
N ALA A 56 -7.64 30.99 -4.39
CA ALA A 56 -8.88 31.59 -4.83
C ALA A 56 -9.68 30.63 -5.74
N THR A 57 -10.94 30.96 -5.98
CA THR A 57 -11.76 30.34 -7.04
C THR A 57 -11.39 30.96 -8.39
N THR A 58 -11.21 30.15 -9.43
CA THR A 58 -10.93 30.61 -10.80
C THR A 58 -11.98 30.09 -11.77
N THR A 59 -12.40 30.94 -12.71
CA THR A 59 -13.27 30.53 -13.83
C THR A 59 -12.46 30.19 -15.09
N SER A 60 -11.12 30.21 -14.99
CA SER A 60 -10.23 29.98 -16.13
C SER A 60 -9.96 28.50 -16.32
N ALA A 61 -10.70 27.88 -17.25
CA ALA A 61 -10.57 26.49 -17.67
C ALA A 61 -10.71 25.48 -16.51
N PRO A 62 -11.83 25.53 -15.75
CA PRO A 62 -12.13 24.49 -14.75
C PRO A 62 -12.25 23.12 -15.43
N HIS A 63 -12.10 22.04 -14.66
CA HIS A 63 -12.20 20.69 -15.20
C HIS A 63 -13.67 20.39 -15.57
N SER A 64 -14.58 20.74 -14.67
CA SER A 64 -16.01 20.69 -14.89
C SER A 64 -16.69 21.98 -14.38
N GLY A 65 -17.99 22.12 -14.61
CA GLY A 65 -18.76 23.28 -14.10
C GLY A 65 -18.23 24.65 -14.53
N THR A 66 -18.21 25.62 -13.61
CA THR A 66 -17.95 27.04 -13.88
C THR A 66 -16.76 27.62 -13.13
N ALA A 67 -16.26 26.95 -12.09
CA ALA A 67 -15.10 27.39 -11.33
C ALA A 67 -14.29 26.20 -10.79
N ALA A 68 -13.02 26.45 -10.46
CA ALA A 68 -12.12 25.51 -9.83
C ALA A 68 -11.29 26.22 -8.75
N LEU A 69 -10.57 25.47 -7.91
CA LEU A 69 -9.53 26.04 -7.05
C LEU A 69 -8.31 26.43 -7.89
N THR A 70 -7.73 27.59 -7.60
CA THR A 70 -6.35 27.91 -7.94
C THR A 70 -5.60 28.36 -6.70
N ALA A 71 -4.34 27.96 -6.57
CA ALA A 71 -3.48 28.41 -5.49
C ALA A 71 -2.04 28.59 -5.99
N SER A 72 -1.36 29.60 -5.44
CA SER A 72 0.04 29.88 -5.74
C SER A 72 0.88 29.73 -4.47
N PRO A 73 1.53 28.57 -4.27
CA PRO A 73 2.57 28.36 -3.27
C PRO A 73 3.66 29.44 -3.34
N GLY A 74 4.06 29.95 -2.18
CA GLY A 74 5.24 30.81 -2.06
C GLY A 74 6.54 30.02 -2.11
N SER A 75 7.66 30.70 -1.87
CA SER A 75 8.98 30.05 -1.78
C SER A 75 9.20 29.25 -0.49
N ALA A 76 8.29 29.38 0.48
CA ALA A 76 8.38 28.77 1.81
C ALA A 76 7.06 28.15 2.29
N ASP A 77 6.06 28.03 1.41
CA ASP A 77 4.80 27.35 1.71
C ASP A 77 4.26 26.61 0.47
N LEU A 78 3.46 25.56 0.70
CA LEU A 78 2.88 24.72 -0.36
C LEU A 78 1.44 25.14 -0.74
N ALA A 79 0.98 26.30 -0.26
CA ALA A 79 -0.41 26.76 -0.29
C ALA A 79 -1.45 25.63 -0.08
N PRO A 80 -1.40 24.91 1.05
CA PRO A 80 -2.37 23.85 1.33
C PRO A 80 -3.79 24.39 1.44
N CYS A 81 -4.74 23.66 0.86
CA CYS A 81 -6.18 23.81 1.07
C CYS A 81 -6.70 22.56 1.77
N THR A 82 -7.29 22.73 2.95
CA THR A 82 -7.71 21.62 3.80
C THR A 82 -9.19 21.67 4.18
N GLN A 83 -9.82 20.50 4.32
CA GLN A 83 -11.16 20.37 4.88
C GLN A 83 -11.20 19.19 5.85
N GLY A 84 -11.63 19.47 7.08
CA GLY A 84 -11.86 18.42 8.08
C GLY A 84 -13.22 17.78 7.88
N VAL A 85 -13.26 16.47 7.68
CA VAL A 85 -14.46 15.71 7.35
C VAL A 85 -14.76 14.67 8.43
N THR A 86 -16.04 14.55 8.82
CA THR A 86 -16.48 13.49 9.72
C THR A 86 -16.56 12.18 8.97
N VAL A 87 -15.94 11.15 9.51
CA VAL A 87 -15.93 9.79 8.95
C VAL A 87 -16.41 8.80 9.99
N GLN A 88 -16.84 7.63 9.54
CA GLN A 88 -17.25 6.54 10.39
C GLN A 88 -16.03 5.67 10.72
N PRO A 89 -15.89 5.14 11.94
CA PRO A 89 -14.90 4.12 12.25
C PRO A 89 -15.06 2.87 11.37
N ASN A 90 -13.96 2.13 11.14
CA ASN A 90 -13.97 0.85 10.41
C ASN A 90 -14.66 0.90 9.03
N THR A 91 -14.54 2.04 8.33
CA THR A 91 -15.26 2.31 7.08
C THR A 91 -14.27 2.61 5.96
N GLY A 92 -14.50 2.01 4.80
CA GLY A 92 -13.73 2.26 3.59
C GLY A 92 -14.13 3.57 2.92
N TYR A 93 -13.16 4.27 2.36
CA TYR A 93 -13.33 5.54 1.67
C TYR A 93 -12.55 5.57 0.36
N THR A 94 -13.13 6.22 -0.65
CA THR A 94 -12.45 6.62 -1.89
C THR A 94 -12.37 8.13 -1.94
N LEU A 95 -11.15 8.64 -2.10
CA LEU A 95 -10.81 10.05 -2.26
C LEU A 95 -10.31 10.29 -3.69
N THR A 96 -10.93 11.23 -4.39
CA THR A 96 -10.50 11.65 -5.74
C THR A 96 -10.39 13.17 -5.84
N ALA A 97 -9.60 13.64 -6.80
CA ALA A 97 -9.56 15.02 -7.23
C ALA A 97 -9.05 15.11 -8.67
N TRP A 98 -9.54 16.05 -9.46
CA TRP A 98 -8.87 16.45 -10.68
C TRP A 98 -7.87 17.54 -10.35
N VAL A 99 -6.63 17.39 -10.80
CA VAL A 99 -5.55 18.34 -10.52
C VAL A 99 -4.82 18.76 -11.79
N LYS A 100 -4.26 19.95 -11.77
CA LYS A 100 -3.48 20.51 -12.87
C LYS A 100 -2.35 21.37 -12.32
N GLY A 101 -1.13 21.14 -12.78
CA GLY A 101 0.07 21.83 -12.33
C GLY A 101 1.18 20.87 -11.88
N PRO A 102 2.33 21.42 -11.49
CA PRO A 102 3.47 20.63 -11.04
C PRO A 102 3.31 20.17 -9.58
N TYR A 103 3.51 18.86 -9.37
CA TYR A 103 3.54 18.20 -8.06
C TYR A 103 2.32 18.48 -7.17
N VAL A 104 1.13 18.51 -7.76
CA VAL A 104 -0.11 18.71 -7.00
C VAL A 104 -0.40 17.45 -6.21
N THR A 105 -0.53 17.58 -4.90
CA THR A 105 -0.76 16.48 -3.95
C THR A 105 -2.20 16.49 -3.48
N LEU A 106 -2.81 15.31 -3.38
CA LEU A 106 -4.07 15.03 -2.72
C LEU A 106 -3.81 14.07 -1.56
N ALA A 107 -4.22 14.43 -0.35
CA ALA A 107 -3.97 13.65 0.85
C ALA A 107 -5.19 13.57 1.77
N ALA A 108 -5.24 12.51 2.58
CA ALA A 108 -6.09 12.42 3.76
C ALA A 108 -5.27 11.99 4.97
N SER A 109 -5.43 12.71 6.08
CA SER A 109 -4.74 12.43 7.34
C SER A 109 -5.69 12.44 8.54
N GLY A 110 -5.41 11.63 9.55
CA GLY A 110 -6.21 11.50 10.77
C GLY A 110 -5.65 10.40 11.66
N THR A 111 -6.26 10.14 12.81
CA THR A 111 -5.81 9.04 13.69
C THR A 111 -5.86 7.72 12.91
N GLY A 112 -4.71 7.07 12.71
CA GLY A 112 -4.61 5.81 11.95
C GLY A 112 -4.87 5.93 10.44
N VAL A 113 -4.97 7.15 9.90
CA VAL A 113 -5.13 7.41 8.45
C VAL A 113 -4.01 8.36 8.03
N SER A 114 -3.15 7.92 7.12
CA SER A 114 -2.17 8.77 6.44
C SER A 114 -2.02 8.26 5.01
N THR A 115 -2.57 8.98 4.05
CA THR A 115 -2.50 8.60 2.63
C THR A 115 -2.34 9.84 1.77
N SER A 116 -1.54 9.73 0.71
CA SER A 116 -1.39 10.78 -0.28
C SER A 116 -1.13 10.21 -1.68
N THR A 117 -1.37 11.04 -2.68
CA THR A 117 -1.02 10.82 -4.08
C THR A 117 -0.71 12.17 -4.72
N TRP A 118 0.01 12.17 -5.83
CA TRP A 118 0.37 13.40 -6.51
C TRP A 118 0.45 13.18 -8.02
N ALA A 119 0.35 14.28 -8.76
CA ALA A 119 0.62 14.29 -10.20
C ALA A 119 1.43 15.54 -10.56
N ASN A 120 2.23 15.41 -11.61
CA ASN A 120 2.87 16.52 -12.30
C ASN A 120 2.36 16.53 -13.74
N ALA A 121 1.33 17.34 -14.01
CA ALA A 121 0.65 17.33 -15.29
C ALA A 121 0.25 18.75 -15.72
N PRO A 122 0.59 19.17 -16.95
CA PRO A 122 0.17 20.48 -17.46
C PRO A 122 -1.34 20.54 -17.79
N GLY A 123 -1.99 19.37 -17.93
CA GLY A 123 -3.44 19.22 -18.11
C GLY A 123 -4.10 18.55 -16.90
N TRP A 124 -5.43 18.60 -16.85
CA TRP A 124 -6.22 17.96 -15.80
C TRP A 124 -5.97 16.46 -15.77
N THR A 125 -5.58 15.95 -14.60
CA THR A 125 -5.34 14.53 -14.34
C THR A 125 -6.07 14.14 -13.06
N GLN A 126 -6.74 13.00 -13.07
CA GLN A 126 -7.45 12.51 -11.90
C GLN A 126 -6.49 11.78 -10.95
N LEU A 127 -6.48 12.22 -9.71
CA LEU A 127 -5.88 11.52 -8.58
C LEU A 127 -6.93 10.65 -7.89
N THR A 128 -6.53 9.46 -7.46
CA THR A 128 -7.40 8.55 -6.69
C THR A 128 -6.62 7.86 -5.59
N ARG A 129 -7.19 7.86 -4.38
CA ARG A 129 -6.72 7.09 -3.23
C ARG A 129 -7.88 6.45 -2.50
N THR A 130 -7.61 5.32 -1.88
CA THR A 130 -8.55 4.67 -0.97
C THR A 130 -7.90 4.51 0.40
N PHE A 131 -8.70 4.62 1.46
CA PHE A 131 -8.25 4.36 2.82
C PHE A 131 -9.37 3.74 3.65
N THR A 132 -9.03 3.16 4.79
CA THR A 132 -10.00 2.62 5.76
C THR A 132 -9.71 3.22 7.11
N THR A 133 -10.75 3.72 7.77
CA THR A 133 -10.65 4.30 9.11
C THR A 133 -10.47 3.21 10.17
N GLY A 134 -9.69 3.48 11.20
CA GLY A 134 -9.58 2.62 12.37
C GLY A 134 -10.80 2.71 13.29
N PRO A 135 -10.88 1.89 14.36
CA PRO A 135 -12.03 1.85 15.27
C PRO A 135 -12.25 3.14 16.07
N ASN A 136 -11.23 4.01 16.15
CA ASN A 136 -11.31 5.29 16.86
C ASN A 136 -11.29 6.50 15.92
N THR A 137 -11.26 6.28 14.60
CA THR A 137 -11.14 7.37 13.63
C THR A 137 -12.52 7.89 13.25
N THR A 138 -12.88 9.04 13.80
CA THR A 138 -14.16 9.72 13.51
C THR A 138 -13.98 10.98 12.67
N ARG A 139 -12.74 11.38 12.40
CA ARG A 139 -12.40 12.57 11.63
C ARG A 139 -11.12 12.37 10.83
N VAL A 140 -11.14 12.87 9.59
CA VAL A 140 -9.95 13.01 8.74
C VAL A 140 -9.87 14.43 8.22
N THR A 141 -8.68 14.86 7.83
CA THR A 141 -8.42 16.10 7.11
C THR A 141 -8.03 15.74 5.70
N VAL A 142 -8.83 16.17 4.73
CA VAL A 142 -8.46 16.10 3.31
C VAL A 142 -7.65 17.35 3.00
N ALA A 143 -6.55 17.19 2.27
CA ALA A 143 -5.65 18.27 1.89
C ALA A 143 -5.30 18.20 0.40
N LEU A 144 -5.32 19.37 -0.23
CA LEU A 144 -4.66 19.63 -1.51
C LEU A 144 -3.45 20.52 -1.24
N SER A 145 -2.34 20.29 -1.92
CA SER A 145 -1.16 21.18 -1.86
C SER A 145 -0.38 21.16 -3.16
N GLY A 146 0.34 22.25 -3.43
CA GLY A 146 1.21 22.36 -4.59
C GLY A 146 2.68 22.19 -4.22
N TRP A 147 3.52 22.81 -5.04
CA TRP A 147 4.97 22.88 -4.84
C TRP A 147 5.46 24.31 -4.79
N TYR A 148 6.53 24.53 -4.03
CA TYR A 148 7.10 25.86 -3.84
C TYR A 148 7.28 26.64 -5.14
N GLY A 149 6.81 27.88 -5.13
CA GLY A 149 6.89 28.81 -6.26
C GLY A 149 6.10 28.41 -7.51
N SER A 150 5.29 27.34 -7.45
CA SER A 150 4.63 26.79 -8.63
C SER A 150 3.11 26.69 -8.44
N PRO A 151 2.30 27.42 -9.24
CA PRO A 151 0.85 27.45 -9.05
C PRO A 151 0.21 26.11 -9.45
N TYR A 152 -0.89 25.78 -8.78
CA TYR A 152 -1.71 24.61 -9.10
C TYR A 152 -3.19 24.95 -9.18
N GLN A 153 -3.95 24.05 -9.79
CA GLN A 153 -5.40 24.04 -9.77
C GLN A 153 -5.90 22.67 -9.34
N ALA A 154 -7.06 22.66 -8.69
CA ALA A 154 -7.77 21.44 -8.31
C ALA A 154 -9.27 21.63 -8.51
N ASP A 155 -9.96 20.55 -8.83
CA ASP A 155 -11.38 20.55 -9.10
C ASP A 155 -12.00 19.18 -8.78
N ASP A 156 -13.31 19.12 -8.65
CA ASP A 156 -14.10 17.90 -8.46
C ASP A 156 -13.53 16.96 -7.36
N VAL A 157 -13.19 17.52 -6.20
CA VAL A 157 -12.69 16.76 -5.06
C VAL A 157 -13.84 16.00 -4.39
N SER A 158 -13.71 14.68 -4.30
CA SER A 158 -14.76 13.81 -3.78
C SER A 158 -14.23 12.85 -2.74
N LEU A 159 -14.96 12.72 -1.63
CA LEU A 159 -14.73 11.70 -0.61
C LEU A 159 -16.02 10.94 -0.36
N THR A 160 -16.06 9.69 -0.82
CA THR A 160 -17.25 8.85 -0.71
C THR A 160 -16.95 7.58 0.08
N ALA A 161 -17.90 7.18 0.92
CA ALA A 161 -17.82 5.90 1.63
C ALA A 161 -18.03 4.74 0.66
N THR A 162 -17.17 3.73 0.71
CA THR A 162 -17.31 2.50 -0.08
C THR A 162 -18.08 1.39 0.65
N GLY A 163 -18.49 1.66 1.90
CA GLY A 163 -19.21 0.74 2.79
C GLY A 163 -18.42 0.41 4.06
N ALA A 164 -19.13 -0.07 5.08
CA ALA A 164 -18.51 -0.54 6.33
C ALA A 164 -17.77 -1.86 6.08
N ALA A 165 -16.60 -2.02 6.71
CA ALA A 165 -16.08 -3.36 6.96
C ALA A 165 -17.07 -4.11 7.87
N PRO A 166 -17.30 -5.43 7.68
CA PRO A 166 -18.24 -6.18 8.50
C PRO A 166 -17.87 -6.09 9.97
N THR A 167 -18.74 -5.49 10.78
CA THR A 167 -18.56 -5.34 12.23
C THR A 167 -19.05 -6.58 12.97
N SER A 168 -18.22 -7.15 13.83
CA SER A 168 -18.60 -8.17 14.82
C SER A 168 -19.46 -7.55 15.94
N PRO A 169 -20.46 -8.26 16.51
CA PRO A 169 -21.27 -7.75 17.63
C PRO A 169 -20.50 -7.67 18.96
N PRO A 170 -20.90 -6.81 19.92
CA PRO A 170 -20.19 -6.63 21.19
C PRO A 170 -20.45 -7.78 22.18
N PRO A 171 -19.49 -8.14 23.06
CA PRO A 171 -19.67 -9.22 24.03
C PRO A 171 -20.48 -8.75 25.25
N ALA A 172 -21.48 -9.53 25.64
CA ALA A 172 -22.18 -9.38 26.92
C ALA A 172 -21.32 -9.92 28.08
N SER A 173 -21.33 -9.18 29.19
CA SER A 173 -20.56 -9.41 30.42
C SER A 173 -21.02 -10.65 31.21
N ALA A 174 -20.11 -11.26 31.97
CA ALA A 174 -20.22 -12.60 32.54
C ALA A 174 -20.71 -12.71 34.01
N SER A 175 -21.12 -13.96 34.34
CA SER A 175 -20.96 -14.72 35.62
C SER A 175 -22.11 -14.76 36.65
N PRO A 176 -22.23 -15.78 37.56
CA PRO A 176 -21.48 -17.05 37.70
C PRO A 176 -22.33 -18.35 37.86
N THR A 177 -21.59 -19.47 37.92
CA THR A 177 -21.86 -20.91 38.12
C THR A 177 -22.70 -21.28 39.37
N PRO A 178 -23.24 -22.53 39.52
CA PRO A 178 -22.42 -23.68 39.96
C PRO A 178 -22.78 -25.11 39.46
N SER A 179 -21.71 -25.93 39.42
CA SER A 179 -21.58 -27.37 39.72
C SER A 179 -22.09 -28.47 38.78
N ALA A 180 -21.17 -29.43 38.56
CA ALA A 180 -21.21 -30.67 37.77
C ALA A 180 -22.03 -31.80 38.48
N PRO A 181 -22.27 -33.02 37.90
CA PRO A 181 -21.20 -33.92 37.41
C PRO A 181 -21.53 -34.97 36.28
N VAL A 182 -20.44 -35.63 35.82
CA VAL A 182 -20.27 -37.00 35.24
C VAL A 182 -20.48 -37.30 33.71
N SER A 183 -19.38 -37.75 33.09
CA SER A 183 -19.16 -38.81 32.06
C SER A 183 -19.73 -38.73 30.63
N THR A 184 -18.88 -38.59 29.61
CA THR A 184 -18.42 -39.63 28.61
C THR A 184 -17.64 -38.96 27.45
N PRO A 185 -16.79 -39.69 26.68
CA PRO A 185 -15.90 -39.10 25.67
C PRO A 185 -16.47 -39.16 24.25
N GLY A 186 -16.44 -38.04 23.53
CA GLY A 186 -16.57 -38.03 22.07
C GLY A 186 -17.21 -36.77 21.46
N GLN A 187 -16.59 -36.32 20.38
CA GLN A 187 -17.09 -35.43 19.32
C GLN A 187 -16.84 -33.92 19.46
N ASN A 188 -15.86 -33.48 18.67
CA ASN A 188 -15.88 -32.34 17.75
C ASN A 188 -17.14 -31.47 17.81
N ASP A 189 -17.00 -30.20 18.20
CA ASP A 189 -17.70 -29.14 17.46
C ASP A 189 -16.97 -27.80 17.57
N ALA A 190 -16.64 -27.26 16.40
CA ALA A 190 -16.06 -25.94 16.19
C ALA A 190 -17.22 -25.02 15.77
N THR A 191 -17.65 -24.14 16.67
CA THR A 191 -18.66 -23.12 16.33
C THR A 191 -17.99 -21.95 15.62
N LEU A 192 -17.69 -22.14 14.33
CA LEU A 192 -17.30 -21.06 13.41
C LEU A 192 -18.52 -20.62 12.60
N SER A 193 -18.81 -19.31 12.63
CA SER A 193 -19.69 -18.63 11.69
C SER A 193 -19.39 -19.08 10.25
N PRO A 194 -20.40 -19.29 9.39
CA PRO A 194 -20.16 -19.78 8.03
C PRO A 194 -19.30 -18.76 7.29
N PRO A 195 -18.21 -19.19 6.64
CA PRO A 195 -17.40 -18.29 5.85
C PRO A 195 -18.19 -17.83 4.61
N PRO A 196 -17.78 -16.72 3.95
CA PRO A 196 -18.29 -16.36 2.63
C PRO A 196 -18.18 -17.56 1.67
N ALA A 197 -19.12 -17.67 0.72
CA ALA A 197 -19.39 -18.86 -0.09
C ALA A 197 -18.21 -19.47 -0.90
N ASP A 198 -17.01 -18.88 -0.85
CA ASP A 198 -15.79 -19.39 -1.52
C ASP A 198 -14.54 -19.37 -0.61
N THR A 199 -14.69 -19.75 0.66
CA THR A 199 -13.54 -19.94 1.57
C THR A 199 -13.14 -21.41 1.68
N VAL A 200 -11.86 -21.69 1.40
CA VAL A 200 -11.22 -22.99 1.62
C VAL A 200 -10.39 -22.92 2.89
N ARG A 201 -10.70 -23.75 3.88
CA ARG A 201 -9.92 -23.87 5.11
C ARG A 201 -8.89 -24.97 4.98
N VAL A 202 -7.67 -24.71 5.42
CA VAL A 202 -6.55 -25.64 5.36
C VAL A 202 -5.83 -25.71 6.70
N SER A 203 -5.39 -26.90 7.09
CA SER A 203 -4.69 -27.17 8.36
C SER A 203 -3.36 -27.90 8.16
N THR A 204 -3.05 -28.32 6.93
CA THR A 204 -1.80 -29.00 6.59
C THR A 204 -1.13 -28.39 5.35
N ALA A 205 0.19 -28.61 5.21
CA ALA A 205 0.96 -28.19 4.04
C ALA A 205 0.38 -28.74 2.72
N LYS A 206 -0.08 -30.00 2.71
CA LYS A 206 -0.67 -30.63 1.53
C LYS A 206 -1.99 -29.98 1.12
N GLU A 207 -2.84 -29.67 2.09
CA GLU A 207 -4.10 -28.95 1.86
C GLU A 207 -3.83 -27.54 1.34
N LEU A 208 -2.86 -26.83 1.92
CA LEU A 208 -2.45 -25.51 1.44
C LEU A 208 -1.98 -25.58 -0.01
N GLN A 209 -1.08 -26.50 -0.36
CA GLN A 209 -0.60 -26.65 -1.72
C GLN A 209 -1.74 -26.94 -2.71
N ALA A 210 -2.68 -27.83 -2.35
CA ALA A 210 -3.85 -28.13 -3.15
C ALA A 210 -4.76 -26.90 -3.33
N ALA A 211 -5.01 -26.14 -2.25
CA ALA A 211 -5.82 -24.93 -2.28
C ALA A 211 -5.19 -23.82 -3.15
N LEU A 212 -3.88 -23.62 -3.06
CA LEU A 212 -3.15 -22.66 -3.91
C LEU A 212 -3.24 -23.06 -5.39
N SER A 213 -3.12 -24.35 -5.69
CA SER A 213 -3.18 -24.87 -7.07
C SER A 213 -4.59 -24.78 -7.66
N ALA A 214 -5.62 -24.91 -6.82
CA ALA A 214 -7.02 -24.80 -7.18
C ALA A 214 -7.58 -23.38 -6.98
N ALA A 215 -6.76 -22.38 -6.70
CA ALA A 215 -7.21 -21.01 -6.46
C ALA A 215 -7.95 -20.45 -7.69
N VAL A 216 -8.97 -19.62 -7.45
CA VAL A 216 -9.72 -18.89 -8.48
C VAL A 216 -9.99 -17.47 -7.98
N PRO A 217 -10.17 -16.47 -8.86
CA PRO A 217 -10.49 -15.09 -8.46
C PRO A 217 -11.63 -15.02 -7.43
N GLY A 218 -11.42 -14.25 -6.35
CA GLY A 218 -12.39 -14.09 -5.25
C GLY A 218 -12.27 -15.12 -4.12
N ARG A 219 -11.52 -16.21 -4.32
CA ARG A 219 -11.35 -17.25 -3.30
C ARG A 219 -10.57 -16.73 -2.09
N THR A 220 -10.98 -17.18 -0.90
CA THR A 220 -10.18 -17.04 0.33
C THR A 220 -9.64 -18.41 0.74
N ILE A 221 -8.34 -18.51 0.95
CA ILE A 221 -7.66 -19.67 1.54
C ILE A 221 -7.29 -19.28 2.97
N GLN A 222 -7.95 -19.91 3.94
CA GLN A 222 -7.78 -19.62 5.36
C GLN A 222 -6.97 -20.72 6.04
N LEU A 223 -5.81 -20.36 6.58
CA LEU A 223 -4.93 -21.25 7.32
C LEU A 223 -5.38 -21.30 8.78
N ALA A 224 -5.43 -22.51 9.32
CA ALA A 224 -5.38 -22.71 10.76
C ALA A 224 -3.98 -22.38 11.29
N ASP A 225 -3.90 -22.09 12.59
CA ASP A 225 -2.61 -21.98 13.27
C ASP A 225 -1.87 -23.32 13.20
N GLY A 226 -0.57 -23.27 12.95
CA GLY A 226 0.25 -24.46 12.74
C GLY A 226 1.43 -24.21 11.80
N THR A 227 2.29 -25.22 11.70
CA THR A 227 3.46 -25.16 10.81
C THR A 227 3.18 -25.89 9.51
N TYR A 228 3.37 -25.17 8.40
CA TYR A 228 3.23 -25.66 7.04
C TYR A 228 4.64 -25.76 6.44
N THR A 229 5.19 -26.97 6.39
CA THR A 229 6.52 -27.20 5.83
C THR A 229 6.45 -27.44 4.32
N GLY A 230 7.08 -26.58 3.53
CA GLY A 230 7.18 -26.67 2.09
C GLY A 230 7.64 -25.37 1.43
N ASN A 231 7.84 -25.40 0.11
CA ASN A 231 7.99 -24.21 -0.71
C ASN A 231 6.63 -23.93 -1.39
N PHE A 232 5.93 -22.90 -0.94
CA PHE A 232 4.56 -22.63 -1.42
C PHE A 232 4.60 -21.70 -2.63
N LYS A 233 3.91 -22.10 -3.70
CA LYS A 233 3.85 -21.36 -4.95
C LYS A 233 2.42 -20.96 -5.28
N ILE A 234 2.26 -19.69 -5.62
CA ILE A 234 1.04 -19.07 -6.12
C ILE A 234 1.30 -18.71 -7.59
N THR A 235 0.49 -19.27 -8.48
CA THR A 235 0.60 -19.04 -9.94
C THR A 235 -0.71 -18.60 -10.59
N THR A 236 -1.81 -18.62 -9.85
CA THR A 236 -3.10 -18.21 -10.40
C THR A 236 -3.29 -16.72 -10.22
N ALA A 237 -3.63 -15.99 -11.28
CA ALA A 237 -3.95 -14.57 -11.19
C ALA A 237 -5.31 -14.33 -10.52
N GLY A 238 -5.39 -13.34 -9.65
CA GLY A 238 -6.64 -12.69 -9.28
C GLY A 238 -7.03 -11.62 -10.30
N THR A 239 -8.05 -10.83 -9.96
CA THR A 239 -8.41 -9.62 -10.72
C THR A 239 -8.66 -8.45 -9.79
N ALA A 240 -8.68 -7.23 -10.32
CA ALA A 240 -9.03 -6.04 -9.54
C ALA A 240 -10.40 -6.16 -8.85
N ALA A 241 -11.39 -6.76 -9.53
CA ALA A 241 -12.74 -6.97 -9.00
C ALA A 241 -12.85 -8.18 -8.05
N ALA A 242 -11.92 -9.13 -8.15
CA ALA A 242 -11.96 -10.38 -7.41
C ALA A 242 -10.54 -10.83 -7.04
N ARG A 243 -9.97 -10.17 -6.03
CA ARG A 243 -8.66 -10.53 -5.46
C ARG A 243 -8.72 -11.92 -4.83
N ILE A 244 -7.63 -12.67 -4.90
CA ILE A 244 -7.50 -13.94 -4.18
C ILE A 244 -6.81 -13.68 -2.85
N THR A 245 -7.31 -14.26 -1.76
CA THR A 245 -6.77 -14.01 -0.42
C THR A 245 -6.16 -15.27 0.18
N LEU A 246 -4.92 -15.19 0.64
CA LEU A 246 -4.30 -16.15 1.57
C LEU A 246 -4.27 -15.49 2.95
N THR A 247 -4.94 -16.07 3.95
CA THR A 247 -5.06 -15.44 5.27
C THR A 247 -4.82 -16.45 6.39
N GLY A 248 -4.13 -16.01 7.43
CA GLY A 248 -3.94 -16.75 8.68
C GLY A 248 -3.68 -15.78 9.85
N SER A 249 -3.30 -16.33 11.00
CA SER A 249 -2.71 -15.55 12.10
C SER A 249 -1.16 -15.62 12.02
N PRO A 250 -0.43 -14.86 12.86
CA PRO A 250 1.02 -15.01 12.97
C PRO A 250 1.49 -16.43 13.37
N ASN A 251 0.60 -17.26 13.92
CA ASN A 251 0.88 -18.66 14.25
C ASN A 251 0.66 -19.62 13.06
N ALA A 252 0.15 -19.15 11.92
CA ALA A 252 0.16 -19.90 10.67
C ALA A 252 1.51 -19.68 9.98
N VAL A 253 2.44 -20.61 10.23
CA VAL A 253 3.86 -20.48 9.87
C VAL A 253 4.18 -21.27 8.62
N LEU A 254 4.61 -20.58 7.56
CA LEU A 254 5.17 -21.17 6.35
C LEU A 254 6.69 -21.30 6.53
N THR A 255 7.23 -22.51 6.37
CA THR A 255 8.66 -22.76 6.50
C THR A 255 9.16 -23.72 5.44
N THR A 256 10.40 -23.55 4.99
CA THR A 256 11.05 -24.54 4.13
C THR A 256 11.65 -25.67 4.98
N SER A 257 11.90 -26.84 4.36
CA SER A 257 12.49 -27.98 5.06
C SER A 257 14.01 -27.88 5.23
N THR A 258 14.68 -27.11 4.38
CA THR A 258 16.15 -27.05 4.29
C THR A 258 16.72 -25.66 4.54
N GLY A 259 15.88 -24.65 4.73
CA GLY A 259 16.29 -23.24 4.64
C GLY A 259 16.53 -22.78 3.19
N GLY A 260 16.21 -23.61 2.18
CA GLY A 260 16.44 -23.35 0.77
C GLY A 260 15.16 -22.96 0.00
N GLY A 261 15.34 -22.19 -1.08
CA GLY A 261 14.23 -21.71 -1.90
C GLY A 261 13.35 -20.68 -1.18
N TYR A 262 12.14 -20.45 -1.71
CA TYR A 262 11.27 -19.39 -1.21
C TYR A 262 10.25 -19.96 -0.23
N GLY A 263 10.00 -19.26 0.88
CA GLY A 263 8.93 -19.64 1.81
C GLY A 263 7.56 -19.48 1.15
N LEU A 264 7.35 -18.36 0.44
CA LEU A 264 6.20 -18.14 -0.43
C LEU A 264 6.64 -17.45 -1.73
N SER A 265 6.17 -17.94 -2.86
CA SER A 265 6.43 -17.36 -4.18
C SER A 265 5.13 -17.04 -4.90
N LEU A 266 5.00 -15.81 -5.39
CA LEU A 266 3.98 -15.38 -6.33
C LEU A 266 4.65 -15.20 -7.69
N ALA A 267 4.19 -15.91 -8.72
CA ALA A 267 4.80 -15.88 -10.04
C ALA A 267 3.72 -15.76 -11.12
N GLY A 268 3.63 -14.61 -11.79
CA GLY A 268 2.55 -14.34 -12.75
C GLY A 268 1.17 -14.29 -12.10
N ALA A 269 1.10 -13.86 -10.83
CA ALA A 269 -0.08 -13.96 -9.97
C ALA A 269 -0.47 -12.58 -9.40
N PRO A 270 -0.93 -11.63 -10.24
CA PRO A 270 -1.36 -10.33 -9.77
C PRO A 270 -2.63 -10.43 -8.90
N TYR A 271 -2.92 -9.35 -8.17
CA TYR A 271 -4.15 -9.19 -7.36
C TYR A 271 -4.34 -10.23 -6.24
N TRP A 272 -3.25 -10.63 -5.59
CA TRP A 272 -3.31 -11.41 -4.35
C TRP A 272 -3.21 -10.55 -3.10
N THR A 273 -3.96 -10.92 -2.06
CA THR A 273 -3.74 -10.43 -0.70
C THR A 273 -3.22 -11.57 0.17
N VAL A 274 -2.01 -11.43 0.69
CA VAL A 274 -1.43 -12.33 1.70
C VAL A 274 -1.49 -11.61 3.05
N ARG A 275 -2.18 -12.20 4.02
CA ARG A 275 -2.48 -11.53 5.29
C ARG A 275 -2.19 -12.36 6.51
N GLY A 276 -1.50 -11.77 7.48
CA GLY A 276 -1.37 -12.26 8.85
C GLY A 276 -0.39 -13.42 9.04
N VAL A 277 0.01 -14.14 7.99
CA VAL A 277 0.86 -15.33 8.09
C VAL A 277 2.31 -15.00 8.43
N THR A 278 3.02 -15.97 8.99
CA THR A 278 4.47 -15.91 9.19
C THR A 278 5.19 -16.72 8.12
N VAL A 279 6.30 -16.22 7.61
CA VAL A 279 7.21 -16.92 6.69
C VAL A 279 8.60 -16.95 7.30
N THR A 280 9.17 -18.13 7.49
CA THR A 280 10.47 -18.27 8.18
C THR A 280 11.33 -19.39 7.61
N ASN A 281 12.63 -19.39 7.95
CA ASN A 281 13.57 -20.47 7.63
C ASN A 281 13.52 -20.83 6.14
N ALA A 282 13.89 -19.86 5.32
CA ALA A 282 13.89 -19.94 3.86
C ALA A 282 15.14 -19.27 3.30
N GLN A 283 15.43 -19.49 2.02
CA GLN A 283 16.50 -18.72 1.38
C GLN A 283 16.03 -17.28 1.20
N LYS A 284 14.81 -17.11 0.70
CA LYS A 284 14.11 -15.83 0.59
C LYS A 284 12.72 -16.01 1.20
N GLY A 285 12.20 -14.97 1.84
CA GLY A 285 10.89 -15.07 2.50
C GLY A 285 9.75 -15.11 1.48
N ILE A 286 9.28 -13.93 1.08
CA ILE A 286 8.18 -13.76 0.12
C ILE A 286 8.74 -13.13 -1.15
N VAL A 287 8.68 -13.86 -2.27
CA VAL A 287 9.12 -13.37 -3.58
C VAL A 287 7.91 -13.16 -4.49
N VAL A 288 7.79 -11.95 -5.03
CA VAL A 288 6.73 -11.49 -5.93
C VAL A 288 7.36 -11.23 -7.29
N ASP A 289 7.15 -12.15 -8.24
CA ASP A 289 7.68 -12.09 -9.60
C ASP A 289 6.55 -11.88 -10.61
N ALA A 290 6.66 -10.85 -11.47
CA ALA A 290 5.66 -10.49 -12.49
C ALA A 290 4.22 -10.52 -11.98
N SER A 291 3.99 -9.95 -10.79
CA SER A 291 2.72 -10.05 -10.07
C SER A 291 2.30 -8.69 -9.53
N ASP A 292 1.65 -7.90 -10.37
CA ASP A 292 1.18 -6.57 -10.01
C ASP A 292 0.09 -6.58 -8.94
N HIS A 293 -0.03 -5.47 -8.21
CA HIS A 293 -1.12 -5.24 -7.26
C HIS A 293 -1.22 -6.30 -6.15
N VAL A 294 -0.10 -6.94 -5.80
CA VAL A 294 -0.02 -7.84 -4.63
C VAL A 294 0.02 -7.02 -3.35
N VAL A 295 -0.77 -7.43 -2.35
CA VAL A 295 -0.81 -6.81 -1.02
C VAL A 295 -0.35 -7.83 0.01
N LEU A 296 0.73 -7.51 0.71
CA LEU A 296 1.24 -8.21 1.88
C LEU A 296 0.87 -7.37 3.10
N ASP A 297 0.00 -7.89 3.97
CA ASP A 297 -0.61 -7.12 5.06
C ASP A 297 -0.51 -7.87 6.40
N GLY A 298 0.20 -7.29 7.37
CA GLY A 298 0.38 -7.94 8.66
C GLY A 298 1.15 -9.27 8.60
N VAL A 299 2.04 -9.43 7.62
CA VAL A 299 2.88 -10.64 7.54
C VAL A 299 4.09 -10.49 8.46
N THR A 300 4.61 -11.62 8.95
CA THR A 300 5.91 -11.66 9.63
C THR A 300 6.90 -12.45 8.77
N VAL A 301 8.06 -11.88 8.44
CA VAL A 301 9.09 -12.56 7.65
C VAL A 301 10.41 -12.54 8.40
N HIS A 302 10.98 -13.72 8.66
CA HIS A 302 12.21 -13.78 9.44
C HIS A 302 13.06 -15.03 9.24
N HIS A 303 14.30 -15.03 9.74
CA HIS A 303 15.29 -16.10 9.55
C HIS A 303 15.41 -16.53 8.07
N THR A 304 15.70 -15.57 7.20
CA THR A 304 16.00 -15.84 5.80
C THR A 304 17.50 -15.76 5.56
N THR A 305 18.05 -16.68 4.77
CA THR A 305 19.49 -16.65 4.50
C THR A 305 19.88 -15.49 3.58
N MET A 306 18.95 -15.04 2.73
CA MET A 306 19.01 -13.84 1.92
C MET A 306 17.85 -12.89 2.28
N GLU A 307 17.28 -12.19 1.31
CA GLU A 307 16.31 -11.11 1.55
C GLU A 307 14.94 -11.61 2.04
N GLY A 308 14.26 -10.75 2.81
CA GLY A 308 12.95 -11.05 3.40
C GLY A 308 11.82 -11.02 2.37
N VAL A 309 11.53 -9.83 1.83
CA VAL A 309 10.47 -9.60 0.85
C VAL A 309 11.07 -9.03 -0.43
N HIS A 310 10.68 -9.55 -1.59
CA HIS A 310 11.22 -9.10 -2.87
C HIS A 310 10.12 -8.87 -3.90
N PHE A 311 9.97 -7.62 -4.37
CA PHE A 311 9.19 -7.28 -5.56
C PHE A 311 10.10 -7.20 -6.77
N ARG A 312 9.97 -8.14 -7.70
CA ARG A 312 10.90 -8.35 -8.81
C ARG A 312 10.16 -8.62 -10.11
N ASN A 313 10.89 -8.54 -11.21
CA ASN A 313 10.46 -8.93 -12.55
C ASN A 313 9.21 -8.15 -12.97
N SER A 314 9.28 -6.82 -12.76
CA SER A 314 8.23 -5.86 -13.05
C SER A 314 6.93 -6.13 -12.28
N SER A 315 7.03 -6.29 -10.96
CA SER A 315 5.89 -6.44 -10.05
C SER A 315 5.47 -5.08 -9.50
N SER A 316 4.69 -4.35 -10.29
CA SER A 316 4.28 -2.98 -9.99
C SER A 316 3.10 -2.89 -9.02
N TYR A 317 2.94 -1.75 -8.37
CA TYR A 317 1.81 -1.45 -7.46
C TYR A 317 1.68 -2.45 -6.29
N GLY A 318 2.78 -3.09 -5.92
CA GLY A 318 2.86 -3.94 -4.74
C GLY A 318 2.73 -3.12 -3.46
N VAL A 319 2.14 -3.70 -2.42
CA VAL A 319 2.06 -3.06 -1.09
C VAL A 319 2.54 -4.05 -0.04
N LEU A 320 3.55 -3.66 0.74
CA LEU A 320 3.90 -4.29 2.01
C LEU A 320 3.48 -3.35 3.13
N ARG A 321 2.53 -3.77 3.98
CA ARG A 321 2.04 -2.92 5.06
C ARG A 321 1.80 -3.63 6.37
N ASN A 322 1.86 -2.87 7.47
CA ASN A 322 1.58 -3.34 8.83
C ASN A 322 2.36 -4.61 9.22
N SER A 323 3.49 -4.87 8.57
CA SER A 323 4.21 -6.14 8.62
C SER A 323 5.47 -6.02 9.46
N THR A 324 6.05 -7.15 9.83
CA THR A 324 7.33 -7.22 10.54
C THR A 324 8.33 -8.02 9.72
N VAL A 325 9.52 -7.48 9.49
CA VAL A 325 10.62 -8.16 8.79
C VAL A 325 11.89 -8.04 9.62
N HIS A 326 12.52 -9.16 9.98
CA HIS A 326 13.71 -9.17 10.84
C HIS A 326 14.53 -10.45 10.64
N ASP A 327 15.77 -10.52 11.15
CA ASP A 327 16.64 -11.71 11.01
C ASP A 327 16.80 -12.19 9.55
N THR A 328 17.09 -11.28 8.62
CA THR A 328 17.33 -11.57 7.19
C THR A 328 18.82 -11.50 6.87
N GLY A 329 19.26 -12.15 5.79
CA GLY A 329 20.68 -12.16 5.43
C GLY A 329 21.56 -12.98 6.36
N THR A 330 21.04 -14.04 6.98
CA THR A 330 21.80 -14.85 7.95
C THR A 330 22.98 -15.62 7.31
N ALA A 331 23.09 -15.64 5.98
CA ALA A 331 24.27 -16.14 5.29
C ALA A 331 25.44 -15.15 5.27
N HIS A 332 25.19 -13.87 5.53
CA HIS A 332 26.17 -12.78 5.48
C HIS A 332 26.91 -12.70 4.13
N ASP A 333 26.21 -12.98 3.02
CA ASP A 333 26.77 -12.93 1.65
C ASP A 333 26.41 -11.64 0.89
N GLY A 334 25.89 -10.63 1.60
CA GLY A 334 25.52 -9.31 1.07
C GLY A 334 24.29 -9.32 0.15
N LYS A 335 23.30 -10.17 0.48
CA LYS A 335 21.97 -10.25 -0.14
C LYS A 335 20.90 -10.31 0.94
N GLY A 336 21.10 -9.53 2.00
CA GLY A 336 20.43 -9.69 3.28
C GLY A 336 19.28 -8.72 3.54
N GLU A 337 18.78 -8.07 2.49
CA GLU A 337 17.87 -6.93 2.61
C GLU A 337 16.54 -7.33 3.27
N GLY A 338 15.95 -6.43 4.05
CA GLY A 338 14.61 -6.66 4.59
C GLY A 338 13.58 -6.71 3.47
N VAL A 339 13.57 -5.64 2.67
CA VAL A 339 12.70 -5.47 1.51
C VAL A 339 13.52 -5.05 0.31
N TYR A 340 13.39 -5.77 -0.80
CA TYR A 340 14.10 -5.53 -2.05
C TYR A 340 13.09 -5.21 -3.16
N VAL A 341 13.29 -4.10 -3.87
CA VAL A 341 12.40 -3.68 -4.97
C VAL A 341 13.23 -3.49 -6.26
N GLY A 342 12.86 -4.24 -7.30
CA GLY A 342 13.54 -4.24 -8.59
C GLY A 342 14.62 -5.31 -8.71
N THR A 343 15.59 -5.11 -9.59
CA THR A 343 16.72 -6.02 -9.78
C THR A 343 17.99 -5.20 -10.01
N ALA A 344 19.05 -5.45 -9.24
CA ALA A 344 20.33 -4.76 -9.43
C ALA A 344 20.96 -5.06 -10.80
N ASN A 345 21.73 -4.10 -11.30
CA ASN A 345 22.52 -4.15 -12.54
C ASN A 345 21.70 -4.34 -13.82
N THR A 346 20.42 -3.98 -13.78
CA THR A 346 19.54 -3.94 -14.96
C THR A 346 18.53 -2.82 -14.83
N LEU A 347 18.03 -2.35 -15.96
CA LEU A 347 16.95 -1.34 -16.03
C LEU A 347 15.63 -1.94 -16.53
N THR A 348 15.57 -3.26 -16.70
CA THR A 348 14.40 -3.96 -17.28
C THR A 348 13.36 -4.33 -16.24
N ASP A 349 13.67 -4.21 -14.95
CA ASP A 349 12.76 -4.51 -13.87
C ASP A 349 11.99 -3.24 -13.48
N HIS A 350 10.75 -3.14 -13.94
CA HIS A 350 9.86 -2.02 -13.69
C HIS A 350 8.90 -2.38 -12.55
N SER A 351 9.45 -2.76 -11.39
CA SER A 351 8.66 -2.96 -10.16
C SER A 351 8.29 -1.60 -9.56
N ASP A 352 7.55 -0.80 -10.35
CA ASP A 352 7.23 0.59 -10.08
C ASP A 352 6.10 0.72 -9.05
N HIS A 353 6.04 1.87 -8.39
CA HIS A 353 4.93 2.25 -7.50
C HIS A 353 4.71 1.30 -6.32
N VAL A 354 5.74 0.54 -5.93
CA VAL A 354 5.71 -0.29 -4.73
C VAL A 354 5.62 0.60 -3.48
N GLN A 355 4.76 0.20 -2.55
CA GLN A 355 4.52 0.91 -1.30
C GLN A 355 4.93 0.07 -0.10
N ILE A 356 5.75 0.62 0.78
CA ILE A 356 6.24 0.01 2.02
C ILE A 356 5.73 0.89 3.16
N LEU A 357 4.66 0.45 3.83
CA LEU A 357 3.83 1.29 4.70
C LEU A 357 3.67 0.75 6.13
N ASN A 358 4.02 1.55 7.14
CA ASN A 358 3.74 1.24 8.55
C ASN A 358 4.29 -0.12 9.01
N ASN A 359 5.46 -0.53 8.50
CA ASN A 359 6.11 -1.77 8.89
C ASN A 359 7.11 -1.55 10.04
N THR A 360 7.43 -2.63 10.76
CA THR A 360 8.64 -2.69 11.59
C THR A 360 9.67 -3.53 10.85
N ILE A 361 10.80 -2.93 10.48
CA ILE A 361 11.83 -3.60 9.69
C ILE A 361 13.15 -3.53 10.46
N GLY A 362 13.72 -4.68 10.77
CA GLY A 362 14.75 -4.86 11.77
C GLY A 362 14.19 -5.39 13.11
N PRO A 363 15.08 -5.80 14.04
CA PRO A 363 16.53 -5.81 13.92
C PRO A 363 17.06 -7.02 13.12
N ASN A 364 18.38 -7.19 13.13
CA ASN A 364 19.17 -8.30 12.60
C ASN A 364 19.02 -8.52 11.09
N ILE A 365 18.94 -7.43 10.34
CA ILE A 365 18.94 -7.47 8.87
C ILE A 365 20.37 -7.29 8.39
N GLY A 366 20.88 -8.28 7.66
CA GLY A 366 22.27 -8.29 7.21
C GLY A 366 22.58 -7.29 6.09
N GLY A 367 21.56 -6.94 5.30
CA GLY A 367 21.57 -5.89 4.27
C GLY A 367 20.85 -4.61 4.70
N GLU A 368 20.53 -3.70 3.78
CA GLU A 368 19.66 -2.56 4.08
C GLU A 368 18.27 -3.03 4.54
N ASN A 369 17.61 -2.26 5.42
CA ASN A 369 16.22 -2.57 5.77
C ASN A 369 15.34 -2.52 4.50
N VAL A 370 15.60 -1.57 3.61
CA VAL A 370 14.95 -1.45 2.30
C VAL A 370 15.97 -1.06 1.22
N ASP A 371 16.01 -1.79 0.11
CA ASP A 371 16.83 -1.43 -1.05
C ASP A 371 15.95 -1.27 -2.31
N LEU A 372 15.99 -0.08 -2.89
CA LEU A 372 15.15 0.34 -4.01
C LEU A 372 16.02 0.49 -5.26
N LYS A 373 16.06 -0.55 -6.09
CA LYS A 373 17.01 -0.62 -7.21
C LYS A 373 16.71 0.33 -8.36
N GLU A 374 17.75 0.66 -9.11
CA GLU A 374 17.65 1.27 -10.43
C GLU A 374 16.70 0.45 -11.33
N GLY A 375 16.05 1.10 -12.30
CA GLY A 375 14.98 0.49 -13.08
C GLY A 375 13.57 0.71 -12.50
N THR A 376 13.47 1.03 -11.20
CA THR A 376 12.20 1.24 -10.50
C THR A 376 11.87 2.71 -10.23
N THR A 377 10.58 3.05 -10.24
CA THR A 377 10.11 4.44 -10.15
C THR A 377 8.88 4.61 -9.25
N GLY A 378 8.76 5.81 -8.66
CA GLY A 378 7.49 6.30 -8.12
C GLY A 378 6.94 5.53 -6.92
N GLY A 379 7.79 4.82 -6.17
CA GLY A 379 7.39 4.11 -4.95
C GLY A 379 7.31 5.01 -3.72
N LEU A 380 6.76 4.46 -2.64
CA LEU A 380 6.51 5.17 -1.38
C LEU A 380 6.99 4.33 -0.20
N VAL A 381 7.86 4.91 0.63
CA VAL A 381 8.29 4.34 1.92
C VAL A 381 7.79 5.26 3.02
N SER A 382 6.71 4.86 3.70
CA SER A 382 5.98 5.76 4.60
C SER A 382 5.61 5.13 5.95
N GLY A 383 5.85 5.86 7.04
CA GLY A 383 5.39 5.46 8.38
C GLY A 383 6.12 4.25 8.98
N ASN A 384 7.23 3.81 8.39
CA ASN A 384 7.95 2.62 8.87
C ASN A 384 8.84 2.93 10.06
N ARG A 385 9.06 1.91 10.89
CA ARG A 385 10.08 1.91 11.93
C ARG A 385 11.25 1.02 11.51
N PHE A 386 12.44 1.61 11.42
CA PHE A 386 13.68 0.93 11.09
C PHE A 386 14.55 0.72 12.33
N ASP A 387 15.07 -0.50 12.48
CA ASP A 387 16.16 -0.81 13.41
C ASP A 387 17.33 -1.37 12.60
N GLY A 388 18.39 -0.57 12.49
CA GLY A 388 19.59 -0.91 11.70
C GLY A 388 20.56 -1.84 12.43
N ASN A 389 20.26 -2.23 13.67
CA ASN A 389 21.09 -3.21 14.38
C ASN A 389 21.13 -4.52 13.58
N GLY A 390 22.27 -4.90 13.05
CA GLY A 390 22.42 -6.07 12.16
C GLY A 390 23.11 -5.76 10.83
N LEU A 391 23.09 -4.50 10.38
CA LEU A 391 23.77 -4.04 9.18
C LEU A 391 25.23 -4.47 9.18
N THR A 392 25.67 -5.14 8.11
CA THR A 392 26.99 -5.79 8.08
C THR A 392 28.07 -5.00 7.36
N ASN A 393 27.71 -3.95 6.61
CA ASN A 393 28.60 -3.25 5.67
C ASN A 393 29.17 -4.12 4.53
N VAL A 394 28.77 -5.38 4.42
CA VAL A 394 29.06 -6.18 3.23
C VAL A 394 28.33 -5.51 2.08
N ASN A 395 28.95 -5.35 0.91
CA ASN A 395 28.33 -4.68 -0.24
C ASN A 395 27.78 -3.27 0.02
N TYR A 396 28.33 -2.54 0.98
CA TYR A 396 27.90 -1.20 1.38
C TYR A 396 26.55 -1.15 2.11
N ASP A 397 26.10 -2.29 2.66
CA ASP A 397 24.89 -2.42 3.47
C ASP A 397 25.03 -1.65 4.80
N ASP A 398 24.88 -0.32 4.78
CA ASP A 398 25.25 0.56 5.89
C ASP A 398 24.21 1.65 6.23
N SER A 399 23.04 1.63 5.58
CA SER A 399 21.91 2.52 5.84
C SER A 399 20.58 1.77 5.99
N TRP A 400 19.54 2.45 6.52
CA TRP A 400 18.21 1.82 6.60
C TRP A 400 17.58 1.68 5.22
N VAL A 401 17.70 2.71 4.39
CA VAL A 401 17.14 2.71 3.03
C VAL A 401 18.18 3.22 2.05
N ASP A 402 18.45 2.44 1.01
CA ASP A 402 19.21 2.91 -0.15
C ASP A 402 18.30 3.05 -1.37
N VAL A 403 18.34 4.24 -2.00
CA VAL A 403 17.49 4.61 -3.13
C VAL A 403 18.34 4.76 -4.40
N LYS A 404 18.26 3.75 -5.25
CA LYS A 404 18.88 3.71 -6.58
C LYS A 404 17.86 3.92 -7.72
N GLY A 405 16.57 3.82 -7.43
CA GLY A 405 15.47 4.13 -8.35
C GLY A 405 15.12 5.63 -8.42
N ASN A 406 14.06 5.98 -9.17
CA ASN A 406 13.67 7.38 -9.42
C ASN A 406 12.33 7.79 -8.82
N GLY A 407 12.20 9.07 -8.43
CA GLY A 407 10.91 9.66 -8.07
C GLY A 407 10.26 9.04 -6.82
N TYR A 408 11.06 8.48 -5.93
CA TYR A 408 10.59 7.89 -4.68
C TYR A 408 10.18 8.96 -3.67
N VAL A 409 9.21 8.64 -2.82
CA VAL A 409 8.89 9.45 -1.65
C VAL A 409 9.20 8.64 -0.40
N ILE A 410 10.04 9.20 0.47
CA ILE A 410 10.45 8.62 1.75
C ILE A 410 9.96 9.55 2.85
N GLU A 411 8.89 9.16 3.56
CA GLU A 411 8.22 10.08 4.47
C GLU A 411 7.79 9.49 5.81
N ASN A 412 7.77 10.33 6.85
CA ASN A 412 7.21 9.97 8.16
C ASN A 412 7.77 8.68 8.77
N ASN A 413 8.97 8.26 8.39
CA ASN A 413 9.62 7.08 8.94
C ASN A 413 10.40 7.43 10.20
N THR A 414 10.61 6.46 11.07
CA THR A 414 11.50 6.59 12.23
C THR A 414 12.60 5.54 12.15
N GLY A 415 13.85 5.92 12.32
CA GLY A 415 14.97 4.99 12.30
C GLY A 415 15.89 5.13 13.52
N VAL A 416 16.43 3.99 13.97
CA VAL A 416 17.44 3.90 15.03
C VAL A 416 18.56 2.93 14.64
N HIS A 417 19.71 3.06 15.30
CA HIS A 417 20.82 2.08 15.23
C HIS A 417 21.33 1.78 13.81
N THR A 418 21.32 2.77 12.89
CA THR A 418 22.01 2.59 11.61
C THR A 418 23.52 2.40 11.81
N LEU A 419 24.20 1.85 10.81
CA LEU A 419 25.65 1.73 10.81
C LEU A 419 26.33 3.05 10.40
N ASN A 420 25.99 3.59 9.23
CA ASN A 420 26.50 4.87 8.72
C ASN A 420 25.37 5.91 8.63
N ASP A 421 24.47 5.76 7.66
CA ASP A 421 23.51 6.81 7.32
C ASP A 421 22.07 6.36 7.55
N GLY A 422 21.14 7.31 7.71
CA GLY A 422 19.74 6.96 7.82
C GLY A 422 19.18 6.47 6.48
N TYR A 423 19.30 7.34 5.48
CA TYR A 423 18.84 7.11 4.12
C TYR A 423 19.95 7.51 3.13
N GLN A 424 20.08 6.79 2.03
CA GLN A 424 21.03 7.10 0.96
C GLN A 424 20.34 7.20 -0.40
N THR A 425 20.92 7.99 -1.30
CA THR A 425 20.63 7.90 -2.74
C THR A 425 21.90 7.60 -3.53
N HIS A 426 21.79 6.75 -4.54
CA HIS A 426 22.92 6.36 -5.39
C HIS A 426 22.56 6.28 -6.87
N THR A 427 23.50 6.67 -7.73
CA THR A 427 23.42 6.42 -9.19
C THR A 427 24.26 5.19 -9.55
N GLN A 428 23.61 4.02 -9.61
CA GLN A 428 24.25 2.81 -10.13
C GLN A 428 24.28 2.75 -11.66
N GLN A 429 23.31 3.41 -12.32
CA GLN A 429 23.20 3.51 -13.77
C GLN A 429 22.88 4.96 -14.16
N PRO A 430 23.44 5.52 -15.26
CA PRO A 430 23.19 6.89 -15.66
C PRO A 430 21.69 7.23 -15.76
N GLY A 431 21.28 8.33 -15.13
CA GLY A 431 19.90 8.81 -15.12
C GLY A 431 19.01 8.19 -14.03
N TRP A 432 19.58 7.40 -13.11
CA TRP A 432 18.88 6.78 -11.99
C TRP A 432 19.40 7.25 -10.62
N GLY A 433 18.60 7.06 -9.57
CA GLY A 433 18.86 7.56 -8.22
C GLY A 433 18.39 9.00 -7.99
N CYS A 434 17.44 9.48 -8.79
CA CYS A 434 17.07 10.89 -8.91
C CYS A 434 15.60 11.15 -8.57
N GLY A 435 15.29 12.35 -8.11
CA GLY A 435 13.93 12.81 -7.86
C GLY A 435 13.34 12.34 -6.52
N THR A 436 14.17 11.82 -5.62
CA THR A 436 13.70 11.37 -4.31
C THR A 436 13.28 12.56 -3.45
N VAL A 437 12.16 12.40 -2.75
CA VAL A 437 11.64 13.38 -1.78
C VAL A 437 11.70 12.77 -0.37
N PHE A 438 12.45 13.41 0.51
CA PHE A 438 12.53 13.08 1.93
C PHE A 438 11.74 14.10 2.75
N ARG A 439 10.74 13.67 3.53
CA ARG A 439 9.97 14.58 4.40
C ARG A 439 9.46 13.95 5.70
N GLY A 440 9.47 14.72 6.79
CA GLY A 440 8.92 14.29 8.08
C GLY A 440 9.59 13.06 8.70
N ASN A 441 10.79 12.67 8.25
CA ASN A 441 11.48 11.51 8.81
C ASN A 441 12.20 11.86 10.13
N THR A 442 12.17 10.94 11.08
CA THR A 442 12.84 11.07 12.38
C THR A 442 14.01 10.08 12.47
N SER A 443 15.23 10.60 12.43
CA SER A 443 16.44 9.78 12.39
C SER A 443 17.26 9.92 13.66
N ASP A 444 17.43 8.83 14.41
CA ASP A 444 18.36 8.76 15.54
C ASP A 444 19.61 7.95 15.18
N LEU A 445 20.72 8.66 15.03
CA LEU A 445 22.04 8.13 14.67
C LEU A 445 23.00 8.14 15.88
N THR A 446 22.51 8.33 17.11
CA THR A 446 23.36 8.38 18.32
C THR A 446 24.26 7.15 18.46
N GLY A 447 23.80 5.99 18.00
CA GLY A 447 24.55 4.72 18.02
C GLY A 447 25.32 4.39 16.74
N ALA A 448 25.41 5.28 15.75
CA ALA A 448 26.07 4.98 14.48
C ALA A 448 27.60 4.93 14.64
N THR A 449 28.18 3.74 14.45
CA THR A 449 29.62 3.47 14.65
C THR A 449 30.37 3.05 13.38
N GLY A 450 29.73 3.14 12.21
CA GLY A 450 30.35 2.76 10.94
C GLY A 450 31.57 3.63 10.61
N THR A 451 32.42 3.15 9.72
CA THR A 451 33.74 3.73 9.45
C THR A 451 33.71 5.00 8.59
N ALA A 452 32.55 5.38 8.03
CA ALA A 452 32.47 6.60 7.23
C ALA A 452 32.85 7.85 8.06
N PRO A 453 33.64 8.79 7.49
CA PRO A 453 34.16 9.93 8.24
C PRO A 453 33.07 10.95 8.64
N ALA A 454 31.97 10.99 7.89
CA ALA A 454 30.77 11.73 8.21
C ALA A 454 29.58 10.76 8.29
N LYS A 455 28.50 11.22 8.92
CA LYS A 455 27.25 10.50 9.10
C LYS A 455 26.12 11.47 8.79
N TYR A 456 25.13 11.03 8.04
CA TYR A 456 24.00 11.84 7.66
C TYR A 456 22.70 11.10 7.91
N ALA A 457 21.67 11.83 8.35
CA ALA A 457 20.32 11.27 8.29
C ALA A 457 19.94 10.97 6.83
N ILE A 458 20.32 11.83 5.89
CA ILE A 458 20.09 11.66 4.45
C ILE A 458 21.40 11.96 3.69
N ASP A 459 22.09 10.93 3.19
CA ASP A 459 23.26 11.09 2.34
C ASP A 459 22.89 11.01 0.85
N VAL A 460 23.07 12.12 0.12
CA VAL A 460 22.74 12.23 -1.30
C VAL A 460 24.03 12.22 -2.12
N THR A 461 24.38 11.08 -2.69
CA THR A 461 25.70 10.91 -3.33
C THR A 461 25.81 11.52 -4.73
N ASN A 462 24.68 11.89 -5.34
CA ASN A 462 24.54 12.17 -6.77
C ASN A 462 23.69 13.42 -7.06
N TYR A 463 23.67 14.40 -6.16
CA TYR A 463 22.84 15.60 -6.30
C TYR A 463 23.24 16.48 -7.49
N ASP A 464 22.27 16.78 -8.35
CA ASP A 464 22.33 17.88 -9.31
C ASP A 464 20.97 18.58 -9.38
N ALA A 465 20.94 19.90 -9.21
CA ALA A 465 19.69 20.65 -9.11
C ALA A 465 18.77 20.53 -10.35
N THR A 466 19.32 20.20 -11.52
CA THR A 466 18.55 20.08 -12.78
C THR A 466 18.45 18.63 -13.26
N ALA A 467 19.58 17.93 -13.27
CA ALA A 467 19.71 16.60 -13.86
C ALA A 467 19.35 15.47 -12.89
N CYS A 468 19.54 15.66 -11.58
CA CYS A 468 19.27 14.65 -10.56
C CYS A 468 18.83 15.30 -9.25
N PRO A 469 17.65 15.96 -9.25
CA PRO A 469 17.21 16.71 -8.08
C PRO A 469 16.87 15.75 -6.94
N VAL A 470 17.14 16.17 -5.71
CA VAL A 470 16.62 15.54 -4.48
C VAL A 470 16.00 16.63 -3.65
N THR A 471 14.86 16.34 -3.03
CA THR A 471 14.22 17.26 -2.09
C THR A 471 14.37 16.74 -0.68
N VAL A 472 14.94 17.56 0.20
CA VAL A 472 14.93 17.35 1.65
C VAL A 472 14.17 18.51 2.29
N THR A 473 13.06 18.23 2.97
CA THR A 473 12.28 19.26 3.68
C THR A 473 12.79 19.46 5.11
N ALA A 474 12.57 20.64 5.69
CA ALA A 474 13.05 21.03 7.01
C ALA A 474 12.40 20.27 8.18
N ASP A 475 11.31 19.53 7.95
CA ASP A 475 10.63 18.71 8.95
C ASP A 475 11.26 17.32 9.15
N ASN A 476 12.33 17.00 8.40
CA ASN A 476 13.20 15.87 8.74
C ASN A 476 14.09 16.22 9.93
N THR A 477 14.30 15.27 10.84
CA THR A 477 15.13 15.47 12.04
C THR A 477 16.28 14.47 12.10
N ALA A 478 17.43 14.91 12.63
CA ALA A 478 18.58 14.07 12.92
C ALA A 478 19.01 14.25 14.38
N THR A 479 19.23 13.14 15.08
CA THR A 479 19.80 13.11 16.45
C THR A 479 21.11 12.33 16.45
N GLY A 480 22.08 12.74 17.26
CA GLY A 480 23.40 12.09 17.36
C GLY A 480 24.51 12.88 16.64
N PRO A 481 25.64 12.24 16.29
CA PRO A 481 26.79 12.91 15.65
C PRO A 481 26.55 13.29 14.18
N ALA A 482 25.35 13.04 13.65
CA ALA A 482 25.03 13.19 12.24
C ALA A 482 24.46 14.58 11.89
N ALA A 483 24.81 15.07 10.70
CA ALA A 483 24.09 16.19 10.09
C ALA A 483 22.80 15.69 9.41
N LEU A 484 21.86 16.60 9.14
CA LEU A 484 20.62 16.22 8.45
C LEU A 484 20.90 15.67 7.04
N THR A 485 21.75 16.37 6.27
CA THR A 485 22.17 15.94 4.94
C THR A 485 23.57 16.45 4.61
N ASN A 486 24.18 15.90 3.57
CA ASN A 486 25.53 16.22 3.13
C ASN A 486 25.64 17.64 2.51
N PRO A 487 26.83 18.28 2.57
CA PRO A 487 27.02 19.64 2.06
C PRO A 487 26.67 19.77 0.57
N GLY A 488 25.95 20.85 0.24
CA GLY A 488 25.55 21.16 -1.15
C GLY A 488 24.14 20.69 -1.51
N VAL A 489 23.50 19.87 -0.67
CA VAL A 489 22.09 19.50 -0.81
C VAL A 489 21.21 20.54 -0.11
N PRO A 490 20.27 21.19 -0.82
CA PRO A 490 19.36 22.14 -0.20
C PRO A 490 18.39 21.46 0.76
N VAL A 491 18.17 22.10 1.91
CA VAL A 491 17.08 21.78 2.84
C VAL A 491 16.05 22.91 2.74
N GLY A 492 14.83 22.56 2.34
CA GLY A 492 13.74 23.50 2.05
C GLY A 492 12.77 23.72 3.19
#